data_AF-A0A5C5WYK3-F1
#
_entry.id   AF-A0A5C5WYK3-F1
#
_cell.length_a   1.000
_cell.length_b   1.000
_cell.length_c   1.000
_cell.angle_alpha   90.00
_cell.angle_beta   90.00
_cell.angle_gamma   90.00
#
_symmetry.space_group_name_H-M   'P 1'
#
loop_
_entity.id
_entity.type
_entity.pdbx_description
1 polymer ?
#
loop_
_entity_poly.entity_id
_entity_poly.type
_entity_poly.pdbx_seq_one_letter_code
_entity_poly.pdbx_strand_id
1 'polypeptide(L)'
;MTPNLDLFLEACAGAGVPRLSWLYTFDSGHRLTLAAQFGDLSPVLVHDYDDEFVVDLGTKHHTHFHGSRYPDATDMAGAAKDAAQFVFALMSDGVCVSVDYLDGRCIGSSHFFLDAERLTPGTVGKSQIGIRGGNIHTERFTWSGSV
;
A
#
# COMPACT_ATOMS: atom_id res chain seq x y z
N MET A 1 -6.15 20.16 -4.46
CA MET A 1 -6.62 18.86 -3.94
C MET A 1 -7.85 18.49 -4.75
N THR A 2 -7.91 17.26 -5.26
CA THR A 2 -9.02 16.78 -6.09
C THR A 2 -10.19 16.33 -5.22
N PRO A 3 -11.42 16.23 -5.78
CA PRO A 3 -12.55 15.65 -5.06
C PRO A 3 -12.30 14.19 -4.62
N ASN A 4 -11.64 13.38 -5.45
CA ASN A 4 -11.31 11.99 -5.13
C ASN A 4 -10.37 11.89 -3.91
N LEU A 5 -9.31 12.70 -3.87
CA LEU A 5 -8.42 12.73 -2.70
C LEU A 5 -9.14 13.24 -1.44
N ASP A 6 -10.16 14.08 -1.58
CA ASP A 6 -10.99 14.51 -0.45
C ASP A 6 -11.83 13.34 0.12
N LEU A 7 -12.46 12.55 -0.75
CA LEU A 7 -13.18 11.31 -0.38
C LEU A 7 -12.25 10.32 0.34
N PHE A 8 -11.03 10.16 -0.16
CA PHE A 8 -10.02 9.32 0.48
C PHE A 8 -9.67 9.82 1.89
N LEU A 9 -9.47 11.14 2.07
CA LEU A 9 -9.17 11.71 3.39
C LEU A 9 -10.34 11.56 4.38
N GLU A 10 -11.58 11.68 3.92
CA GLU A 10 -12.78 11.40 4.73
C GLU A 10 -12.84 9.93 5.14
N ALA A 11 -12.59 9.01 4.21
CA ALA A 11 -12.54 7.58 4.49
C ALA A 11 -11.42 7.23 5.48
N CYS A 12 -10.24 7.81 5.32
CA CYS A 12 -9.13 7.70 6.27
C CYS A 12 -9.53 8.16 7.67
N ALA A 13 -10.16 9.33 7.79
CA ALA A 13 -10.63 9.84 9.07
C ALA A 13 -11.64 8.88 9.72
N GLY A 14 -12.56 8.32 8.93
CA GLY A 14 -13.51 7.30 9.37
C GLY A 14 -12.85 5.99 9.83
N ALA A 15 -11.72 5.61 9.23
CA ALA A 15 -10.92 4.45 9.63
C ALA A 15 -9.97 4.73 10.82
N GLY A 16 -9.86 5.98 11.27
CA GLY A 16 -8.97 6.37 12.38
C GLY A 16 -7.60 6.87 11.96
N VAL A 17 -7.37 7.15 10.67
CA VAL A 17 -6.16 7.80 10.14
C VAL A 17 -6.40 9.31 10.05
N PRO A 18 -5.75 10.15 10.87
CA PRO A 18 -6.07 11.57 10.92
C PRO A 18 -5.78 12.28 9.59
N ARG A 19 -6.73 13.08 9.13
CA ARG A 19 -6.59 13.89 7.92
C ARG A 19 -5.36 14.79 7.93
N LEU A 20 -5.01 15.35 9.10
CA LEU A 20 -3.86 16.26 9.26
C LEU A 20 -2.50 15.57 9.12
N SER A 21 -2.45 14.24 9.12
CA SER A 21 -1.22 13.48 8.91
C SER A 21 -0.77 13.45 7.45
N TRP A 22 -1.62 13.90 6.52
CA TRP A 22 -1.37 13.86 5.09
C TRP A 22 -0.87 15.18 4.54
N LEU A 23 0.17 15.12 3.72
CA LEU A 23 0.70 16.23 2.94
C LEU A 23 0.24 16.12 1.49
N TYR A 24 -0.50 17.11 1.00
CA TYR A 24 -0.88 17.20 -0.41
C TYR A 24 0.23 17.84 -1.26
N THR A 25 0.53 17.22 -2.41
CA THR A 25 1.50 17.73 -3.39
C THR A 25 0.90 17.67 -4.81
N PHE A 26 1.32 18.59 -5.69
CA PHE A 26 0.85 18.72 -7.09
C PHE A 26 2.00 18.72 -8.13
N ASP A 27 3.21 18.32 -7.76
CA ASP A 27 4.41 18.46 -8.60
C ASP A 27 4.40 17.59 -9.88
N SER A 28 3.87 16.37 -9.77
CA SER A 28 3.92 15.30 -10.78
C SER A 28 2.56 14.64 -10.99
N GLY A 29 1.50 15.28 -10.49
CA GLY A 29 0.15 14.74 -10.36
C GLY A 29 -0.44 15.08 -8.99
N HIS A 30 -1.71 14.74 -8.79
CA HIS A 30 -2.38 14.92 -7.50
C HIS A 30 -2.01 13.77 -6.56
N ARG A 31 -1.25 14.05 -5.49
CA ARG A 31 -0.89 13.02 -4.50
C ARG A 31 -1.03 13.48 -3.06
N LEU A 32 -1.26 12.51 -2.19
CA LEU A 32 -1.15 12.64 -0.73
C LEU A 32 0.03 11.81 -0.24
N THR A 33 0.81 12.37 0.68
CA THR A 33 1.93 11.70 1.34
C THR A 33 1.63 11.56 2.82
N LEU A 34 1.67 10.34 3.34
CA LEU A 34 1.72 10.06 4.77
C LEU A 34 3.17 9.78 5.14
N ALA A 35 3.76 10.64 5.97
CA ALA A 35 5.14 10.51 6.38
C ALA A 35 5.37 9.22 7.18
N ALA A 36 6.53 8.61 6.96
CA ALA A 36 7.02 7.53 7.81
C ALA A 36 7.18 8.00 9.26
N GLN A 37 6.69 7.20 10.22
CA GLN A 37 6.88 7.50 11.65
C GLN A 37 8.30 7.21 12.12
N PHE A 38 9.01 6.30 11.44
CA PHE A 38 10.36 5.86 11.76
C PHE A 38 11.25 5.92 10.50
N GLY A 39 12.54 6.20 10.67
CA GLY A 39 13.46 6.48 9.55
C GLY A 39 13.82 5.28 8.67
N ASP A 40 13.49 4.07 9.11
CA ASP A 40 13.62 2.82 8.37
C ASP A 40 12.39 2.52 7.49
N LEU A 41 11.26 3.22 7.70
CA LEU A 41 10.07 3.11 6.88
C LEU A 41 10.11 4.10 5.72
N SER A 42 9.59 3.68 4.56
CA SER A 42 9.26 4.63 3.48
C SER A 42 7.91 5.32 3.76
N PRO A 43 7.67 6.53 3.23
CA PRO A 43 6.34 7.13 3.29
C PRO A 43 5.31 6.31 2.47
N VAL A 44 4.04 6.43 2.83
CA VAL A 44 2.93 5.98 1.97
C VAL A 44 2.59 7.13 1.02
N LEU A 45 2.48 6.84 -0.28
CA LEU A 45 1.98 7.80 -1.27
C LEU A 45 0.64 7.30 -1.81
N VAL A 46 -0.31 8.21 -1.98
CA VAL A 46 -1.59 7.93 -2.62
C VAL A 46 -1.74 8.86 -3.81
N HIS A 47 -1.83 8.27 -4.98
CA HIS A 47 -2.01 8.93 -6.26
C HIS A 47 -3.47 8.84 -6.69
N ASP A 48 -3.99 9.93 -7.24
CA ASP A 48 -5.30 9.97 -7.88
C ASP A 48 -5.12 10.05 -9.40
N TYR A 49 -5.61 9.03 -10.10
CA TYR A 49 -5.57 8.90 -11.55
C TYR A 49 -6.98 9.03 -12.17
N ASP A 50 -7.87 9.78 -11.51
CA ASP A 50 -9.28 10.02 -11.87
C ASP A 50 -10.20 8.81 -11.70
N ASP A 51 -9.85 7.63 -12.24
CA ASP A 51 -10.65 6.40 -12.18
C ASP A 51 -10.14 5.37 -11.15
N GLU A 52 -9.01 5.64 -10.54
CA GLU A 52 -8.41 4.81 -9.51
C GLU A 52 -7.57 5.59 -8.50
N PHE A 53 -7.39 4.96 -7.34
CA PHE A 53 -6.30 5.30 -6.43
C PHE A 53 -5.16 4.29 -6.57
N VAL A 54 -3.93 4.78 -6.58
CA VAL A 54 -2.74 3.93 -6.46
C VAL A 54 -2.03 4.27 -5.16
N VAL A 55 -1.85 3.26 -4.31
CA VAL A 55 -1.15 3.38 -3.04
C VAL A 55 0.25 2.79 -3.18
N ASP A 56 1.27 3.63 -3.10
CA ASP A 56 2.68 3.23 -3.21
C ASP A 56 3.32 3.03 -1.84
N LEU A 57 4.09 1.94 -1.77
CA LEU A 57 4.86 1.48 -0.63
C LEU A 57 6.36 1.66 -0.94
N GLY A 58 6.84 2.89 -0.78
CA GLY A 58 8.19 3.27 -1.20
C GLY A 58 8.40 3.00 -2.69
N THR A 59 9.39 2.15 -3.02
CA THR A 59 9.70 1.75 -4.41
C THR A 59 9.41 0.28 -4.71
N LYS A 60 8.81 -0.45 -3.76
CA LYS A 60 8.75 -1.92 -3.81
C LYS A 60 7.40 -2.46 -4.25
N HIS A 61 6.31 -1.77 -3.91
CA HIS A 61 4.96 -2.25 -4.18
C HIS A 61 3.99 -1.09 -4.38
N HIS A 62 2.99 -1.33 -5.21
CA HIS A 62 1.84 -0.45 -5.34
C HIS A 62 0.57 -1.29 -5.44
N THR A 63 -0.53 -0.75 -4.91
CA THR A 63 -1.85 -1.40 -4.99
C THR A 63 -2.84 -0.47 -5.67
N HIS A 64 -3.55 -0.99 -6.66
CA HIS A 64 -4.58 -0.27 -7.42
C HIS A 64 -5.97 -0.51 -6.84
N PHE A 65 -6.72 0.58 -6.67
CA PHE A 65 -8.11 0.62 -6.21
C PHE A 65 -8.96 1.34 -7.27
N HIS A 66 -9.50 0.57 -8.21
CA HIS A 66 -10.31 1.11 -9.30
C HIS A 66 -11.77 1.35 -8.88
N GLY A 67 -12.34 2.50 -9.25
CA GLY A 67 -13.77 2.75 -9.10
C GLY A 67 -14.65 1.83 -9.94
N SER A 68 -14.12 1.30 -11.05
CA SER A 68 -14.83 0.39 -11.96
C SER A 68 -15.10 -1.01 -11.37
N ARG A 69 -14.48 -1.36 -10.24
CA ARG A 69 -14.76 -2.63 -9.53
C ARG A 69 -16.10 -2.64 -8.82
N TYR A 70 -16.75 -1.49 -8.70
CA TYR A 70 -18.01 -1.33 -8.00
C TYR A 70 -19.20 -1.32 -8.96
N PRO A 71 -20.41 -1.70 -8.50
CA PRO A 71 -21.59 -1.83 -9.34
C PRO A 71 -21.92 -0.56 -10.14
N ASP A 72 -21.65 0.59 -9.54
CA ASP A 72 -21.65 1.87 -10.23
C ASP A 72 -20.22 2.11 -10.73
N ALA A 73 -19.99 1.98 -12.04
CA ALA A 73 -18.66 1.93 -12.68
C ALA A 73 -17.79 3.21 -12.53
N THR A 74 -18.17 4.11 -11.62
CA THR A 74 -17.50 5.36 -11.25
C THR A 74 -17.58 5.61 -9.73
N ASP A 75 -17.79 4.58 -8.91
CA ASP A 75 -17.85 4.72 -7.45
C ASP A 75 -16.46 4.91 -6.84
N MET A 76 -15.94 6.12 -7.02
CA MET A 76 -14.70 6.55 -6.39
C MET A 76 -14.81 6.59 -4.86
N ALA A 77 -16.02 6.64 -4.28
CA ALA A 77 -16.19 6.57 -2.83
C ALA A 77 -15.95 5.13 -2.32
N GLY A 78 -16.34 4.11 -3.08
CA GLY A 78 -15.98 2.71 -2.84
C GLY A 78 -14.47 2.53 -2.89
N ALA A 79 -13.84 2.95 -4.00
CA ALA A 79 -12.38 2.87 -4.16
C ALA A 79 -11.62 3.60 -3.05
N ALA A 80 -12.11 4.77 -2.63
CA ALA A 80 -11.54 5.56 -1.54
C ALA A 80 -11.60 4.81 -0.20
N LYS A 81 -12.71 4.11 0.09
CA LYS A 81 -12.87 3.32 1.32
C LYS A 81 -11.91 2.14 1.36
N ASP A 82 -11.79 1.39 0.28
CA ASP A 82 -10.87 0.26 0.21
C ASP A 82 -9.41 0.72 0.31
N ALA A 83 -9.04 1.80 -0.38
CA ALA A 83 -7.71 2.38 -0.28
C ALA A 83 -7.42 2.86 1.15
N ALA A 84 -8.37 3.51 1.81
CA ALA A 84 -8.22 3.96 3.19
C ALA A 84 -8.11 2.80 4.19
N GLN A 85 -8.89 1.73 4.00
CA GLN A 85 -8.79 0.50 4.79
C GLN A 85 -7.45 -0.20 4.60
N PHE A 86 -6.95 -0.25 3.37
CA PHE A 86 -5.62 -0.76 3.08
C PHE A 86 -4.56 0.05 3.83
N VAL A 87 -4.60 1.38 3.74
CA VAL A 87 -3.65 2.24 4.48
C VAL A 87 -3.76 2.07 6.00
N PHE A 88 -4.96 1.91 6.54
CA PHE A 88 -5.15 1.61 7.95
C PHE A 88 -4.49 0.28 8.33
N ALA A 89 -4.75 -0.79 7.57
CA ALA A 89 -4.17 -2.12 7.81
C ALA A 89 -2.64 -2.12 7.69
N LEU A 90 -2.06 -1.32 6.80
CA LEU A 90 -0.60 -1.14 6.72
C LEU A 90 -0.01 -0.65 8.05
N MET A 91 -0.73 0.24 8.75
CA MET A 91 -0.28 0.84 10.01
C MET A 91 -0.63 0.02 11.24
N SER A 92 -1.78 -0.68 11.25
CA SER A 92 -2.24 -1.45 12.40
C SER A 92 -1.66 -2.87 12.43
N ASP A 93 -1.73 -3.57 11.30
CA ASP A 93 -1.51 -5.02 11.23
C ASP A 93 -0.07 -5.35 10.80
N GLY A 94 0.64 -4.33 10.30
CA GLY A 94 1.95 -4.45 9.68
C GLY A 94 1.89 -5.19 8.34
N VAL A 95 2.77 -4.80 7.41
CA VAL A 95 2.83 -5.41 6.08
C VAL A 95 4.19 -6.03 5.80
N CYS A 96 4.19 -7.16 5.11
CA CYS A 96 5.33 -7.65 4.37
C CYS A 96 5.04 -7.62 2.88
N VAL A 97 5.93 -6.99 2.13
CA VAL A 97 5.99 -6.98 0.68
C VAL A 97 6.97 -8.06 0.23
N SER A 98 6.54 -8.89 -0.71
CA SER A 98 7.40 -9.79 -1.49
C SER A 98 7.61 -9.21 -2.87
N VAL A 99 8.85 -9.23 -3.35
CA VAL A 99 9.21 -8.83 -4.72
C VAL A 99 9.86 -10.02 -5.39
N ASP A 100 9.33 -10.41 -6.54
CA ASP A 100 9.73 -11.59 -7.27
C ASP A 100 10.62 -11.20 -8.45
N TYR A 101 11.75 -11.90 -8.58
CA TYR A 101 12.71 -11.71 -9.64
C TYR A 101 12.93 -13.00 -10.43
N LEU A 102 13.02 -12.86 -11.75
CA LEU A 102 13.42 -13.92 -12.68
C LEU A 102 14.58 -13.40 -13.53
N ASP A 103 15.71 -14.11 -13.52
CA ASP A 103 16.94 -13.72 -14.22
C ASP A 103 17.38 -12.27 -13.89
N GLY A 104 17.23 -11.87 -12.63
CA GLY A 104 17.59 -10.53 -12.13
C GLY A 104 16.59 -9.42 -12.49
N ARG A 105 15.48 -9.72 -13.15
CA ARG A 105 14.42 -8.75 -13.48
C ARG A 105 13.23 -8.91 -12.55
N CYS A 106 12.71 -7.79 -12.04
CA CYS A 106 11.46 -7.79 -11.30
C CYS A 106 10.31 -8.24 -12.22
N ILE A 107 9.57 -9.26 -11.79
CA ILE A 107 8.42 -9.82 -12.50
C ILE A 107 7.09 -9.58 -11.75
N GLY A 108 7.16 -9.06 -10.53
CA GLY A 108 5.98 -8.68 -9.76
C GLY A 108 6.29 -8.45 -8.30
N SER A 109 5.29 -7.95 -7.59
CA SER A 109 5.30 -7.89 -6.13
C SER A 109 3.92 -8.24 -5.59
N SER A 110 3.90 -8.70 -4.34
CA SER A 110 2.66 -8.94 -3.60
C SER A 110 2.85 -8.57 -2.13
N HIS A 111 1.77 -8.46 -1.39
CA HIS A 111 1.83 -8.14 0.04
C HIS A 111 0.98 -9.11 0.84
N PHE A 112 1.30 -9.24 2.12
CA PHE A 112 0.46 -9.88 3.12
C PHE A 112 0.59 -9.15 4.46
N PHE A 113 -0.48 -9.17 5.25
CA PHE A 113 -0.49 -8.54 6.56
C PHE A 113 0.05 -9.50 7.61
N LEU A 114 0.94 -9.00 8.48
CA LEU A 114 1.64 -9.83 9.43
C LEU A 114 0.68 -10.46 10.44
N ASP A 115 -0.25 -9.66 10.98
CA ASP A 115 -1.23 -10.14 11.95
C ASP A 115 -2.17 -11.20 11.36
N ALA A 116 -2.64 -11.02 10.12
CA ALA A 116 -3.49 -12.00 9.43
C ALA A 116 -2.79 -13.36 9.29
N GLU A 117 -1.48 -13.34 9.04
CA GLU A 117 -0.65 -14.53 8.89
C GLU A 117 -0.03 -15.03 10.19
N ARG A 118 -0.34 -14.40 11.33
CA ARG A 118 0.24 -14.68 12.65
C ARG A 118 1.77 -14.61 12.65
N LEU A 119 2.31 -13.66 11.89
CA LEU A 119 3.73 -13.38 11.77
C LEU A 119 4.10 -12.10 12.51
N THR A 120 5.38 -11.96 12.80
CA THR A 120 5.99 -10.72 13.26
C THR A 120 7.18 -10.41 12.35
N PRO A 121 7.72 -9.17 12.35
CA PRO A 121 8.88 -8.85 11.53
C PRO A 121 10.05 -9.83 11.72
N GLY A 122 10.29 -10.30 12.95
CA GLY A 122 11.35 -11.26 13.27
C GLY A 122 11.06 -12.72 12.88
N THR A 123 9.82 -13.07 12.53
CA THR A 123 9.45 -14.44 12.12
C THR A 123 9.21 -14.57 10.62
N VAL A 124 8.99 -13.46 9.89
CA VAL A 124 8.79 -13.45 8.43
C VAL A 124 9.88 -14.23 7.71
N GLY A 125 11.16 -14.03 8.06
CA GLY A 125 12.30 -14.71 7.45
C GLY A 125 12.19 -16.25 7.44
N LYS A 126 11.46 -16.83 8.39
CA LYS A 126 11.26 -18.28 8.55
C LYS A 126 9.98 -18.80 7.88
N SER A 127 9.09 -17.92 7.43
CA SER A 127 7.84 -18.27 6.75
C SER A 127 8.06 -18.57 5.27
N GLN A 128 7.20 -19.41 4.69
CA GLN A 128 7.11 -19.64 3.24
C GLN A 128 6.07 -18.72 2.55
N ILE A 129 5.35 -17.90 3.31
CA ILE A 129 4.34 -16.99 2.77
C ILE A 129 5.01 -15.94 1.87
N GLY A 130 4.38 -15.69 0.72
CA GLY A 130 4.86 -14.78 -0.31
C GLY A 130 6.06 -15.30 -1.10
N ILE A 131 6.56 -16.51 -0.86
CA ILE A 131 7.67 -17.10 -1.62
C ILE A 131 7.11 -17.86 -2.82
N ARG A 132 7.67 -17.60 -4.01
CA ARG A 132 7.39 -18.39 -5.21
C ARG A 132 8.45 -19.47 -5.44
N GLY A 133 8.01 -20.64 -5.91
CA GLY A 133 8.91 -21.74 -6.26
C GLY A 133 9.53 -21.62 -7.65
N GLY A 134 10.40 -22.57 -8.00
CA GLY A 134 11.06 -22.64 -9.30
C GLY A 134 12.39 -21.89 -9.32
N ASN A 135 12.67 -21.21 -10.43
CA ASN A 135 13.85 -20.35 -10.62
C ASN A 135 13.59 -18.88 -10.25
N ILE A 136 12.52 -18.62 -9.49
CA ILE A 136 12.17 -17.28 -9.02
C ILE A 136 12.92 -17.01 -7.72
N HIS A 137 13.62 -15.88 -7.67
CA HIS A 137 14.20 -15.33 -6.45
C HIS A 137 13.23 -14.32 -5.85
N THR A 138 12.77 -14.57 -4.62
CA THR A 138 11.89 -13.64 -3.91
C THR A 138 12.67 -12.90 -2.83
N GLU A 139 12.64 -11.57 -2.87
CA GLU A 139 13.05 -10.70 -1.77
C GLU A 139 11.83 -10.33 -0.93
N ARG A 140 12.02 -10.18 0.39
CA ARG A 140 10.95 -9.73 1.29
C ARG A 140 11.37 -8.52 2.08
N PHE A 141 10.42 -7.61 2.21
CA PHE A 141 10.57 -6.36 2.92
C PHE A 141 9.40 -6.28 3.89
N THR A 142 9.68 -6.17 5.18
CA THR A 142 8.67 -5.55 6.04
C THR A 142 8.63 -4.07 5.70
N TRP A 143 7.54 -3.39 6.01
CA TRP A 143 7.43 -1.94 5.85
C TRP A 143 8.69 -1.18 6.35
N SER A 144 9.38 -1.76 7.34
CA SER A 144 10.61 -1.31 8.00
C SER A 144 11.95 -1.77 7.42
N GLY A 145 12.00 -2.36 6.22
CA GLY A 145 13.25 -2.77 5.58
C GLY A 145 13.33 -4.27 5.26
N SER A 146 14.49 -4.72 4.80
CA SER A 146 14.71 -6.12 4.40
C SER A 146 14.68 -7.07 5.59
N VAL A 147 14.14 -8.27 5.38
CA VAL A 147 14.15 -9.39 6.34
C VAL A 147 15.10 -10.48 5.90
#